data_AF-A0A970GCW9-F1
#
_entry.id   AF-A0A970GCW9-F1
#
_cell.length_a   1.000
_cell.length_b   1.000
_cell.length_c   1.000
_cell.angle_alpha   90.00
_cell.angle_beta   90.00
_cell.angle_gamma   90.00
#
_symmetry.space_group_name_H-M   'P 1'
#
loop_
_entity.id
_entity.type
_entity.pdbx_description
1 polymer ?
#
loop_
_entity_poly.entity_id
_entity_poly.type
_entity_poly.pdbx_seq_one_letter_code
_entity_poly.pdbx_strand_id
1 'polypeptide(L)'
;MKKHYTAPYIERNSSGNLNKYAHTTVVRHQDNIDGVPIKILVQKYGTPLFVFSEKQIRRTYRRLLETIRIHYPKVDIVWSYKTNYLAAICNIFHQEGASAEVVSRMEYEKARSNGIPGNRIYFNGPSKRKQDLQIAIKEGAYIHIDHLEELYQIENIAEELAIKPKVAIRVNMDTGISPMWTRFGFNYENGEAYRTVQRLISGNKVQLVGLHTHIGTFILDPNAYYWAATKLLNLAQTIKDNFGIVLDYIDMGGGFASNNTLIDQYTPGELASPSFEQYAEAIGTAFNASHYVKEYHPRLILETGRVLIDESGYLIASVLGKKNLPTGERAVI
;
A
#
# COMPACT_ATOMS: atom_id res chain seq x y z
N MET A 1 -3.52 49.82 2.65
CA MET A 1 -3.09 48.56 3.30
C MET A 1 -1.58 48.60 3.49
N LYS A 2 -1.09 48.51 4.74
CA LYS A 2 0.35 48.30 4.99
C LYS A 2 0.71 46.90 4.48
N LYS A 3 1.64 46.79 3.54
CA LYS A 3 2.17 45.49 3.10
C LYS A 3 2.85 44.83 4.29
N HIS A 4 2.50 43.57 4.58
CA HIS A 4 3.23 42.80 5.60
C HIS A 4 4.68 42.65 5.13
N TYR A 5 5.60 43.11 5.98
CA TYR A 5 7.02 42.89 5.78
C TYR A 5 7.31 41.42 6.08
N THR A 6 7.68 40.67 5.05
CA THR A 6 8.27 39.33 5.19
C THR A 6 9.78 39.53 5.19
N ALA A 7 10.45 39.15 6.27
CA ALA A 7 11.91 39.22 6.32
C ALA A 7 12.50 38.38 5.16
N PRO A 8 13.51 38.88 4.44
CA PRO A 8 14.14 38.10 3.38
C PRO A 8 14.76 36.84 3.97
N TYR A 9 14.47 35.70 3.37
CA TYR A 9 15.16 34.46 3.69
C TYR A 9 16.53 34.50 3.04
N ILE A 10 17.57 34.67 3.86
CA ILE A 10 18.95 34.59 3.42
C ILE A 10 19.33 33.11 3.44
N GLU A 11 19.24 32.46 2.28
CA GLU A 11 19.80 31.13 2.10
C GLU A 11 21.31 31.28 1.91
N ARG A 12 22.08 30.84 2.91
CA ARG A 12 23.53 30.79 2.77
C ARG A 12 23.86 29.71 1.75
N ASN A 13 24.25 30.11 0.54
CA ASN A 13 24.88 29.21 -0.41
C ASN A 13 26.12 28.60 0.26
N SER A 14 26.00 27.36 0.73
CA SER A 14 27.17 26.53 0.97
C SER A 14 27.65 26.07 -0.40
N SER A 15 28.73 26.67 -0.90
CA SER A 15 29.55 26.00 -1.91
C SER A 15 29.87 24.61 -1.37
N GLY A 16 29.19 23.60 -1.91
CA GLY A 16 29.20 22.27 -1.36
C GLY A 16 30.64 21.79 -1.19
N ASN A 17 30.96 21.32 0.01
CA ASN A 17 31.86 20.17 0.06
C ASN A 17 31.10 19.07 -0.66
N LEU A 18 31.44 18.81 -1.92
CA LEU A 18 31.11 17.60 -2.68
C LEU A 18 31.81 16.39 -2.03
N ASN A 19 31.65 16.22 -0.72
CA ASN A 19 32.19 15.11 0.04
C ASN A 19 31.03 14.27 0.55
N LYS A 20 31.26 12.95 0.56
CA LYS A 20 30.42 11.82 0.95
C LYS A 20 29.57 11.96 2.23
N TYR A 21 29.76 13.03 3.01
CA TYR A 21 29.18 13.25 4.33
C TYR A 21 28.32 14.51 4.46
N ALA A 22 28.19 15.32 3.40
CA ALA A 22 27.49 16.61 3.46
C ALA A 22 26.09 16.53 2.83
N HIS A 23 25.12 16.01 3.57
CA HIS A 23 23.70 16.20 3.23
C HIS A 23 23.30 17.62 3.66
N THR A 24 23.24 18.56 2.73
CA THR A 24 22.59 19.85 3.00
C THR A 24 21.08 19.65 2.84
N THR A 25 20.37 19.51 3.96
CA THR A 25 18.91 19.58 3.95
C THR A 25 18.54 21.03 3.65
N VAL A 26 17.97 21.29 2.48
CA VAL A 26 17.38 22.59 2.17
C VAL A 26 16.15 22.77 3.06
N VAL A 27 16.31 23.48 4.17
CA VAL A 27 15.20 23.82 5.05
C VAL A 27 14.38 24.91 4.38
N ARG A 28 13.31 24.53 3.69
CA ARG A 28 12.34 25.51 3.19
C ARG A 28 11.49 25.98 4.35
N HIS A 29 11.44 27.30 4.56
CA HIS A 29 10.53 27.89 5.53
C HIS A 29 9.08 27.59 5.11
N GLN A 30 8.34 26.92 5.99
CA GLN A 30 6.92 26.64 5.84
C GLN A 30 6.17 27.27 7.02
N ASP A 31 5.22 28.16 6.73
CA ASP A 31 4.41 28.85 7.73
C ASP A 31 2.95 28.40 7.77
N ASN A 32 2.52 27.58 6.80
CA ASN A 32 1.17 27.07 6.68
C ASN A 32 1.14 25.65 6.07
N ILE A 33 0.06 24.92 6.36
CA ILE A 33 -0.28 23.63 5.74
C ILE A 33 -1.67 23.81 5.12
N ASP A 34 -1.81 23.63 3.80
CA ASP A 34 -3.05 23.89 3.05
C ASP A 34 -3.67 25.28 3.30
N GLY A 35 -2.84 26.31 3.46
CA GLY A 35 -3.31 27.67 3.75
C GLY A 35 -3.71 27.88 5.22
N VAL A 36 -3.62 26.86 6.08
CA VAL A 36 -3.82 27.00 7.53
C VAL A 36 -2.50 27.37 8.20
N PRO A 37 -2.36 28.55 8.82
CA PRO A 37 -1.13 28.96 9.48
C PRO A 37 -0.72 28.01 10.61
N ILE A 38 0.54 27.57 10.61
CA ILE A 38 1.13 26.69 11.64
C ILE A 38 0.98 27.33 13.02
N LYS A 39 1.14 28.64 13.13
CA LYS A 39 0.96 29.37 14.39
C LYS A 39 -0.42 29.15 15.02
N ILE A 40 -1.48 29.11 14.21
CA ILE A 40 -2.85 28.88 14.70
C ILE A 40 -2.99 27.45 15.20
N LEU A 41 -2.41 26.48 14.48
CA LEU A 41 -2.41 25.07 14.88
C LEU A 41 -1.69 24.88 16.21
N VAL A 42 -0.49 25.45 16.36
CA VAL A 42 0.30 25.39 17.59
C VAL A 42 -0.41 26.06 18.75
N GLN A 43 -1.02 27.23 18.54
CA GLN A 43 -1.76 27.93 19.59
C GLN A 43 -2.97 27.13 20.09
N LYS A 44 -3.63 26.38 19.20
CA LYS A 44 -4.85 25.62 19.54
C LYS A 44 -4.56 24.23 20.11
N TYR A 45 -3.55 23.54 19.58
CA TYR A 45 -3.31 22.12 19.85
C TYR A 45 -1.95 21.83 20.53
N GLY A 46 -1.07 22.83 20.62
CA GLY A 46 0.28 22.66 21.17
C GLY A 46 1.26 21.94 20.23
N THR A 47 2.41 21.54 20.79
CA THR A 47 3.43 20.71 20.11
C THR A 47 4.00 19.68 21.09
N PRO A 48 4.48 18.50 20.63
CA PRO A 48 4.51 18.04 19.24
C PRO A 48 3.11 17.75 18.69
N LEU A 49 2.90 18.02 17.40
CA LEU A 49 1.60 17.89 16.75
C LEU A 49 1.75 17.25 15.37
N PHE A 50 1.08 16.11 15.18
CA PHE A 50 0.88 15.55 13.84
C PHE A 50 -0.28 16.25 13.14
N VAL A 51 -0.05 16.69 11.90
CA VAL A 51 -1.04 17.35 11.05
C VAL A 51 -1.07 16.62 9.72
N PHE A 52 -2.26 16.30 9.22
CA PHE A 52 -2.44 15.67 7.91
C PHE A 52 -3.22 16.59 6.98
N SER A 53 -2.73 16.75 5.76
CA SER A 53 -3.40 17.46 4.67
C SER A 53 -4.41 16.54 3.98
N GLU A 54 -5.70 16.70 4.28
CA GLU A 54 -6.77 15.98 3.57
C GLU A 54 -6.76 16.30 2.07
N LYS A 55 -6.48 17.56 1.70
CA LYS A 55 -6.42 17.98 0.30
C LYS A 55 -5.33 17.24 -0.47
N GLN A 56 -4.15 17.08 0.15
CA GLN A 56 -3.07 16.28 -0.42
C GLN A 56 -3.47 14.82 -0.56
N ILE A 57 -4.05 14.20 0.48
CA ILE A 57 -4.48 12.79 0.46
C ILE A 57 -5.42 12.54 -0.73
N ARG A 58 -6.49 13.35 -0.86
CA ARG A 58 -7.46 13.20 -1.95
C ARG A 58 -6.82 13.42 -3.32
N ARG A 59 -5.95 14.42 -3.45
CA ARG A 59 -5.22 14.70 -4.69
C ARG A 59 -4.34 13.52 -5.10
N THR A 60 -3.56 12.98 -4.17
CA THR A 60 -2.66 11.85 -4.44
C THR A 60 -3.45 10.59 -4.80
N TYR A 61 -4.54 10.29 -4.07
CA TYR A 61 -5.42 9.16 -4.40
C TYR A 61 -6.00 9.26 -5.81
N ARG A 62 -6.60 10.42 -6.16
CA ARG A 62 -7.20 10.64 -7.48
C ARG A 62 -6.16 10.55 -8.58
N ARG A 63 -4.98 11.17 -8.37
CA ARG A 63 -3.86 11.07 -9.33
C ARG A 63 -3.46 9.62 -9.56
N LEU A 64 -3.26 8.83 -8.51
CA LEU A 64 -2.93 7.41 -8.67
C LEU A 64 -4.01 6.67 -9.45
N LEU A 65 -5.28 6.86 -9.07
CA LEU A 65 -6.41 6.18 -9.70
C LEU A 65 -6.54 6.53 -11.18
N GLU A 66 -6.44 7.81 -11.52
CA GLU A 66 -6.49 8.31 -12.90
C GLU A 66 -5.32 7.78 -13.72
N THR A 67 -4.09 7.86 -13.19
CA THR A 67 -2.89 7.36 -13.87
C THR A 67 -3.00 5.86 -14.15
N ILE A 68 -3.41 5.04 -13.18
CA ILE A 68 -3.56 3.59 -13.41
C ILE A 68 -4.67 3.30 -14.43
N ARG A 69 -5.78 4.04 -14.39
CA ARG A 69 -6.91 3.83 -15.32
C ARG A 69 -6.58 4.11 -16.78
N ILE A 70 -5.58 4.94 -17.06
CA ILE A 70 -5.07 5.15 -18.42
C ILE A 70 -4.48 3.85 -18.97
N HIS A 71 -3.81 3.06 -18.13
CA HIS A 71 -3.16 1.82 -18.53
C HIS A 71 -4.09 0.59 -18.39
N TYR A 72 -4.97 0.59 -17.37
CA TYR A 72 -5.95 -0.47 -17.15
C TYR A 72 -7.21 0.07 -16.45
N PRO A 73 -8.38 0.16 -17.13
CA PRO A 73 -9.54 0.90 -16.61
C PRO A 73 -10.24 0.22 -15.42
N LYS A 74 -10.13 -1.10 -15.30
CA LYS A 74 -10.85 -1.90 -14.31
C LYS A 74 -9.99 -2.10 -13.05
N VAL A 75 -9.75 -1.02 -12.33
CA VAL A 75 -8.91 -0.98 -11.12
C VAL A 75 -9.69 -0.55 -9.88
N ASP A 76 -9.44 -1.23 -8.77
CA ASP A 76 -9.87 -0.82 -7.43
C ASP A 76 -8.64 -0.54 -6.56
N ILE A 77 -8.64 0.61 -5.88
CA ILE A 77 -7.68 0.90 -4.82
C ILE A 77 -8.29 0.45 -3.50
N VAL A 78 -7.52 -0.27 -2.69
CA VAL A 78 -7.92 -0.77 -1.38
C VAL A 78 -7.00 -0.16 -0.34
N TRP A 79 -7.56 0.54 0.64
CA TRP A 79 -6.78 1.28 1.61
C TRP A 79 -6.14 0.34 2.64
N SER A 80 -4.81 0.39 2.75
CA SER A 80 -4.05 -0.43 3.67
C SER A 80 -4.03 0.15 5.09
N TYR A 81 -4.85 -0.43 5.98
CA TYR A 81 -5.08 0.07 7.34
C TYR A 81 -3.81 0.12 8.20
N LYS A 82 -2.91 -0.86 8.03
CA LYS A 82 -1.61 -0.88 8.72
C LYS A 82 -0.73 0.35 8.44
N THR A 83 -0.99 1.07 7.34
CA THR A 83 -0.25 2.29 7.00
C THR A 83 -0.67 3.45 7.91
N ASN A 84 -1.97 3.64 8.09
CA ASN A 84 -2.54 4.59 9.06
C ASN A 84 -4.00 4.22 9.33
N TYR A 85 -4.28 3.73 10.55
CA TYR A 85 -5.60 3.26 10.98
C TYR A 85 -6.43 4.33 11.72
N LEU A 86 -6.02 5.60 11.69
CA LEU A 86 -6.84 6.69 12.22
C LEU A 86 -8.16 6.76 11.43
N ALA A 87 -9.30 6.73 12.14
CA ALA A 87 -10.62 6.68 11.51
C ALA A 87 -10.85 7.82 10.51
N ALA A 88 -10.41 9.04 10.85
CA ALA A 88 -10.51 10.20 9.96
C ALA A 88 -9.77 9.97 8.63
N ILE A 89 -8.56 9.41 8.68
CA ILE A 89 -7.76 9.10 7.50
C ILE A 89 -8.41 7.99 6.66
N CYS A 90 -8.79 6.88 7.29
CA CYS A 90 -9.51 5.80 6.61
C CYS A 90 -10.77 6.31 5.91
N ASN A 91 -11.56 7.16 6.59
CA ASN A 91 -12.79 7.71 6.03
C ASN A 91 -12.55 8.62 4.83
N ILE A 92 -11.44 9.37 4.76
CA ILE A 92 -11.08 10.14 3.56
C ILE A 92 -10.95 9.20 2.36
N PHE A 93 -10.20 8.09 2.49
CA PHE A 93 -10.03 7.12 1.41
C PHE A 93 -11.34 6.41 1.03
N HIS A 94 -12.16 6.05 2.01
CA HIS A 94 -13.46 5.41 1.74
C HIS A 94 -14.44 6.36 1.05
N GLN A 95 -14.41 7.66 1.36
CA GLN A 95 -15.17 8.68 0.64
C GLN A 95 -14.70 8.88 -0.80
N GLU A 96 -13.41 8.65 -1.08
CA GLU A 96 -12.88 8.59 -2.46
C GLU A 96 -13.17 7.25 -3.17
N GLY A 97 -13.83 6.31 -2.49
CA GLY A 97 -14.29 5.05 -3.05
C GLY A 97 -13.43 3.83 -2.71
N ALA A 98 -12.33 3.98 -1.96
CA ALA A 98 -11.47 2.87 -1.61
C ALA A 98 -12.19 1.82 -0.75
N SER A 99 -11.94 0.55 -1.03
CA SER A 99 -12.30 -0.56 -0.12
C SER A 99 -11.28 -0.66 1.03
N ALA A 100 -11.47 -1.57 1.99
CA ALA A 100 -10.55 -1.73 3.13
C ALA A 100 -9.65 -2.97 2.96
N GLU A 101 -8.35 -2.80 3.19
CA GLU A 101 -7.35 -3.86 3.29
C GLU A 101 -6.89 -3.91 4.73
N VAL A 102 -7.00 -5.08 5.33
CA VAL A 102 -6.72 -5.30 6.75
C VAL A 102 -5.87 -6.55 6.92
N VAL A 103 -4.90 -6.52 7.83
CA VAL A 103 -3.98 -7.65 8.12
C VAL A 103 -4.21 -8.27 9.50
N SER A 104 -5.18 -7.77 10.27
CA SER A 104 -5.45 -8.25 11.63
C SER A 104 -6.90 -8.05 12.07
N ARG A 105 -7.30 -8.71 13.16
CA ARG A 105 -8.63 -8.53 13.77
C ARG A 105 -8.93 -7.08 14.16
N MET A 106 -7.96 -6.40 14.77
CA MET A 106 -8.12 -5.00 15.21
C MET A 106 -8.44 -4.10 14.02
N GLU A 107 -7.75 -4.29 12.90
CA GLU A 107 -7.99 -3.54 11.67
C GLU A 107 -9.33 -3.90 11.02
N TYR A 108 -9.72 -5.18 11.04
CA TYR A 108 -11.03 -5.62 10.57
C TYR A 108 -12.15 -4.94 11.36
N GLU A 109 -12.09 -4.98 12.69
CA GLU A 109 -13.04 -4.29 13.58
C GLU A 109 -13.05 -2.78 13.34
N LYS A 110 -11.87 -2.19 13.10
CA LYS A 110 -11.76 -0.77 12.75
C LYS A 110 -12.48 -0.46 11.44
N ALA A 111 -12.29 -1.26 10.39
CA ALA A 111 -12.97 -1.09 9.11
C ALA A 111 -14.49 -1.20 9.25
N ARG A 112 -14.97 -2.18 10.03
CA ARG A 112 -16.40 -2.30 10.36
C ARG A 112 -16.92 -1.09 11.12
N SER A 113 -16.17 -0.58 12.11
CA SER A 113 -16.54 0.63 12.87
C SER A 113 -16.58 1.90 12.02
N ASN A 114 -15.81 1.95 10.93
CA ASN A 114 -15.84 3.02 9.93
C ASN A 114 -17.01 2.87 8.92
N GLY A 115 -17.87 1.86 9.09
CA GLY A 115 -19.04 1.63 8.24
C GLY A 115 -18.76 0.81 6.97
N ILE A 116 -17.58 0.20 6.83
CA ILE A 116 -17.25 -0.59 5.65
C ILE A 116 -17.90 -1.97 5.74
N PRO A 117 -18.74 -2.39 4.78
CA PRO A 117 -19.35 -3.72 4.79
C PRO A 117 -18.31 -4.80 4.54
N GLY A 118 -18.50 -6.00 5.11
CA GLY A 118 -17.54 -7.10 4.99
C GLY A 118 -17.19 -7.46 3.55
N ASN A 119 -18.16 -7.42 2.64
CA ASN A 119 -17.96 -7.63 1.20
C ASN A 119 -17.14 -6.53 0.47
N ARG A 120 -16.64 -5.52 1.20
CA ARG A 120 -15.65 -4.53 0.76
C ARG A 120 -14.37 -4.57 1.59
N ILE A 121 -14.14 -5.66 2.32
CA ILE A 121 -12.93 -5.89 3.11
C ILE A 121 -12.13 -7.03 2.49
N TYR A 122 -10.85 -6.75 2.25
CA TYR A 122 -9.80 -7.69 1.85
C TYR A 122 -8.99 -8.03 3.11
N PHE A 123 -9.14 -9.25 3.60
CA PHE A 123 -8.53 -9.71 4.84
C PHE A 123 -7.26 -10.51 4.54
N ASN A 124 -6.14 -9.80 4.65
CA ASN A 124 -4.77 -10.29 4.55
C ASN A 124 -4.22 -10.78 5.91
N GLY A 125 -2.91 -11.01 5.95
CA GLY A 125 -2.14 -11.26 7.16
C GLY A 125 -1.90 -12.76 7.41
N PRO A 126 -0.75 -13.13 8.00
CA PRO A 126 -0.35 -14.54 8.15
C PRO A 126 -0.96 -15.24 9.37
N SER A 127 -1.83 -14.57 10.13
CA SER A 127 -2.33 -15.10 11.39
C SER A 127 -3.78 -14.66 11.65
N LYS A 128 -4.72 -15.32 10.99
CA LYS A 128 -6.16 -15.12 11.19
C LYS A 128 -6.70 -16.19 12.16
N ARG A 129 -7.29 -15.79 13.28
CA ARG A 129 -7.82 -16.76 14.27
C ARG A 129 -9.17 -17.32 13.79
N LYS A 130 -9.59 -18.48 14.34
CA LYS A 130 -10.87 -19.16 13.97
C LYS A 130 -12.05 -18.20 14.05
N GLN A 131 -12.14 -17.45 15.14
CA GLN A 131 -13.23 -16.51 15.38
C GLN A 131 -13.21 -15.35 14.37
N ASP A 132 -12.03 -14.89 13.97
CA ASP A 132 -11.84 -13.80 13.01
C ASP A 132 -12.30 -14.24 11.62
N LEU A 133 -11.91 -15.45 11.23
CA LEU A 133 -12.34 -16.10 9.99
C LEU A 133 -13.85 -16.34 9.98
N GLN A 134 -14.45 -16.81 11.07
CA GLN A 134 -15.90 -16.99 11.16
C GLN A 134 -16.67 -15.69 10.93
N ILE A 135 -16.20 -14.56 11.47
CA ILE A 135 -16.79 -13.24 11.21
C ILE A 135 -16.61 -12.87 9.74
N ALA A 136 -15.38 -12.93 9.24
CA ALA A 136 -15.06 -12.55 7.86
C ALA A 136 -15.86 -13.34 6.81
N ILE A 137 -16.02 -14.65 7.03
CA ILE A 137 -16.80 -15.55 6.16
C ILE A 137 -18.29 -15.18 6.19
N LYS A 138 -18.87 -14.96 7.37
CA LYS A 138 -20.29 -14.56 7.51
C LYS A 138 -20.58 -13.21 6.87
N GLU A 139 -19.65 -12.27 6.96
CA GLU A 139 -19.81 -10.93 6.39
C GLU A 139 -19.41 -10.84 4.90
N GLY A 140 -18.96 -11.95 4.31
CA GLY A 140 -18.64 -12.05 2.88
C GLY A 140 -17.35 -11.35 2.46
N ALA A 141 -16.39 -11.21 3.38
CA ALA A 141 -15.07 -10.64 3.09
C ALA A 141 -14.25 -11.52 2.14
N TYR A 142 -13.34 -10.88 1.41
CA TYR A 142 -12.34 -11.55 0.60
C TYR A 142 -11.19 -11.98 1.51
N ILE A 143 -10.90 -13.28 1.59
CA ILE A 143 -9.85 -13.79 2.49
C ILE A 143 -8.64 -14.20 1.66
N HIS A 144 -7.49 -13.58 1.91
CA HIS A 144 -6.24 -13.94 1.23
C HIS A 144 -5.48 -14.96 2.07
N ILE A 145 -5.38 -16.17 1.53
CA ILE A 145 -4.77 -17.33 2.18
C ILE A 145 -3.26 -17.22 2.13
N ASP A 146 -2.61 -17.26 3.28
CA ASP A 146 -1.14 -17.12 3.38
C ASP A 146 -0.41 -18.47 3.47
N HIS A 147 -1.04 -19.51 4.05
CA HIS A 147 -0.45 -20.85 4.23
C HIS A 147 -1.52 -21.97 4.30
N LEU A 148 -1.11 -23.25 4.24
CA LEU A 148 -2.03 -24.39 4.11
C LEU A 148 -2.90 -24.63 5.36
N GLU A 149 -2.37 -24.42 6.56
CA GLU A 149 -3.15 -24.58 7.80
C GLU A 149 -4.31 -23.58 7.86
N GLU A 150 -4.11 -22.37 7.32
CA GLU A 150 -5.18 -21.39 7.20
C GLU A 150 -6.25 -21.84 6.20
N LEU A 151 -5.85 -22.44 5.06
CA LEU A 151 -6.80 -23.05 4.12
C LEU A 151 -7.65 -24.14 4.81
N TYR A 152 -7.04 -25.08 5.54
CA TYR A 152 -7.79 -26.12 6.25
C TYR A 152 -8.75 -25.55 7.29
N GLN A 153 -8.34 -24.49 7.98
CA GLN A 153 -9.19 -23.81 8.94
C GLN A 153 -10.40 -23.13 8.27
N ILE A 154 -10.19 -22.46 7.14
CA ILE A 154 -11.26 -21.87 6.34
C ILE A 154 -12.22 -22.94 5.83
N GLU A 155 -11.69 -24.05 5.31
CA GLU A 155 -12.49 -25.20 4.83
C GLU A 155 -13.41 -25.76 5.93
N ASN A 156 -12.87 -25.96 7.15
CA ASN A 156 -13.67 -26.44 8.29
C ASN A 156 -14.77 -25.44 8.68
N ILE A 157 -14.46 -24.15 8.71
CA ILE A 157 -15.44 -23.11 9.03
C ILE A 157 -16.51 -23.01 7.93
N ALA A 158 -16.12 -23.16 6.67
CA ALA A 158 -17.03 -23.14 5.53
C ALA A 158 -18.10 -24.24 5.65
N GLU A 159 -17.71 -25.44 6.10
CA GLU A 159 -18.63 -26.54 6.40
C GLU A 159 -19.50 -26.25 7.63
N GLU A 160 -18.91 -25.79 8.73
CA GLU A 160 -19.64 -25.42 9.96
C GLU A 160 -20.74 -24.38 9.68
N LEU A 161 -20.48 -23.45 8.76
CA LEU A 161 -21.40 -22.35 8.42
C LEU A 161 -22.27 -22.62 7.19
N ALA A 162 -22.02 -23.69 6.44
CA ALA A 162 -22.60 -23.94 5.12
C ALA A 162 -22.48 -22.75 4.15
N ILE A 163 -21.34 -22.05 4.18
CA ILE A 163 -21.02 -20.90 3.32
C ILE A 163 -19.73 -21.23 2.57
N LYS A 164 -19.70 -21.04 1.24
CA LYS A 164 -18.44 -21.08 0.46
C LYS A 164 -17.79 -19.69 0.46
N PRO A 165 -16.72 -19.46 1.24
CA PRO A 165 -16.08 -18.15 1.29
C PRO A 165 -15.32 -17.81 0.03
N LYS A 166 -15.26 -16.52 -0.29
CA LYS A 166 -14.44 -15.97 -1.37
C LYS A 166 -13.00 -15.86 -0.91
N VAL A 167 -12.11 -16.58 -1.58
CA VAL A 167 -10.69 -16.62 -1.22
C VAL A 167 -9.80 -16.27 -2.40
N ALA A 168 -8.64 -15.69 -2.09
CA ALA A 168 -7.49 -15.67 -2.98
C ALA A 168 -6.32 -16.35 -2.29
N ILE A 169 -5.31 -16.78 -3.05
CA ILE A 169 -4.04 -17.22 -2.46
C ILE A 169 -3.00 -16.12 -2.59
N ARG A 170 -2.22 -15.92 -1.54
CA ARG A 170 -1.03 -15.07 -1.61
C ARG A 170 0.11 -15.85 -2.25
N VAL A 171 0.75 -15.25 -3.25
CA VAL A 171 1.84 -15.84 -4.00
C VAL A 171 3.09 -14.99 -3.78
N ASN A 172 4.20 -15.63 -3.44
CA ASN A 172 5.52 -15.01 -3.50
C ASN A 172 6.28 -15.49 -4.74
N MET A 173 7.15 -14.65 -5.25
CA MET A 173 7.87 -14.90 -6.50
C MET A 173 9.13 -14.06 -6.59
N ASP A 174 10.05 -14.49 -7.42
CA ASP A 174 11.20 -13.68 -7.83
C ASP A 174 10.71 -12.58 -8.78
N THR A 175 11.08 -11.33 -8.51
CA THR A 175 10.72 -10.18 -9.35
C THR A 175 11.95 -9.36 -9.75
N GLY A 176 13.15 -9.89 -9.51
CA GLY A 176 14.41 -9.20 -9.79
C GLY A 176 14.85 -8.22 -8.71
N ILE A 177 14.12 -8.13 -7.59
CA ILE A 177 14.48 -7.32 -6.42
C ILE A 177 15.03 -8.19 -5.28
N SER A 178 16.02 -7.66 -4.56
CA SER A 178 16.66 -8.34 -3.44
C SER A 178 16.60 -7.47 -2.17
N PRO A 179 16.32 -8.03 -0.98
CA PRO A 179 16.04 -9.45 -0.74
C PRO A 179 14.65 -9.86 -1.23
N MET A 180 14.52 -11.10 -1.70
CA MET A 180 13.23 -11.68 -2.07
C MET A 180 12.41 -11.98 -0.80
N TRP A 181 11.13 -11.58 -0.82
CA TRP A 181 10.21 -11.82 0.30
C TRP A 181 9.59 -13.21 0.17
N THR A 182 10.23 -14.23 0.75
CA THR A 182 9.82 -15.65 0.62
C THR A 182 9.00 -16.18 1.79
N ARG A 183 8.96 -15.47 2.91
CA ARG A 183 8.33 -15.96 4.15
C ARG A 183 6.81 -16.09 4.06
N PHE A 184 6.16 -15.31 3.21
CA PHE A 184 4.71 -15.16 3.19
C PHE A 184 4.11 -15.60 1.87
N GLY A 185 2.99 -16.30 1.91
CA GLY A 185 2.35 -16.87 0.73
C GLY A 185 3.09 -18.08 0.17
N PHE A 186 2.55 -18.60 -0.93
CA PHE A 186 3.03 -19.79 -1.61
C PHE A 186 3.98 -19.43 -2.76
N ASN A 187 5.08 -20.16 -2.90
CA ASN A 187 6.07 -19.82 -3.92
C ASN A 187 5.62 -20.20 -5.34
N TYR A 188 5.84 -19.28 -6.28
CA TYR A 188 5.53 -19.47 -7.69
C TYR A 188 6.53 -20.41 -8.39
N GLU A 189 7.83 -20.18 -8.22
CA GLU A 189 8.90 -20.86 -8.96
C GLU A 189 8.97 -22.37 -8.68
N ASN A 190 8.74 -22.79 -7.44
CA ASN A 190 8.79 -24.20 -7.03
C ASN A 190 7.44 -24.95 -7.24
N GLY A 191 6.44 -24.26 -7.80
CA GLY A 191 5.09 -24.79 -8.07
C GLY A 191 4.18 -24.94 -6.86
N GLU A 192 4.57 -24.46 -5.67
CA GLU A 192 3.74 -24.54 -4.46
C GLU A 192 2.42 -23.78 -4.61
N ALA A 193 2.44 -22.59 -5.22
CA ALA A 193 1.23 -21.83 -5.49
C ALA A 193 0.24 -22.62 -6.36
N TYR A 194 0.73 -23.25 -7.43
CA TYR A 194 -0.10 -24.08 -8.29
C TYR A 194 -0.65 -25.31 -7.54
N ARG A 195 0.19 -26.06 -6.82
CA ARG A 195 -0.25 -27.21 -6.02
C ARG A 195 -1.31 -26.82 -4.97
N THR A 196 -1.18 -25.65 -4.37
CA THR A 196 -2.16 -25.11 -3.42
C THR A 196 -3.50 -24.84 -4.09
N VAL A 197 -3.49 -24.24 -5.29
CA VAL A 197 -4.72 -24.06 -6.07
C VAL A 197 -5.37 -25.40 -6.41
N GLN A 198 -4.58 -26.40 -6.85
CA GLN A 198 -5.10 -27.74 -7.13
C GLN A 198 -5.77 -28.36 -5.91
N ARG A 199 -5.17 -28.23 -4.71
CA ARG A 199 -5.72 -28.74 -3.46
C ARG A 199 -7.01 -28.01 -3.06
N LEU A 200 -7.02 -26.68 -3.19
CA LEU A 200 -8.19 -25.85 -2.88
C LEU A 200 -9.38 -26.21 -3.78
N ILE A 201 -9.15 -26.35 -5.09
CA ILE A 201 -10.19 -26.71 -6.06
C ILE A 201 -10.71 -28.12 -5.80
N SER A 202 -9.82 -29.09 -5.56
CA SER A 202 -10.19 -30.46 -5.21
C SER A 202 -11.03 -30.54 -3.93
N GLY A 203 -10.79 -29.65 -2.97
CA GLY A 203 -11.56 -29.56 -1.74
C GLY A 203 -13.00 -29.08 -1.96
N ASN A 204 -13.24 -28.19 -2.93
CA ASN A 204 -14.56 -27.64 -3.31
C ASN A 204 -15.37 -27.01 -2.15
N LYS A 205 -14.70 -26.57 -1.08
CA LYS A 205 -15.31 -25.93 0.10
C LYS A 205 -15.26 -24.41 0.06
N VAL A 206 -14.44 -23.83 -0.82
CA VAL A 206 -14.22 -22.38 -0.96
C VAL A 206 -14.32 -21.96 -2.42
N GLN A 207 -14.53 -20.67 -2.68
CA GLN A 207 -14.56 -20.10 -4.02
C GLN A 207 -13.27 -19.32 -4.27
N LEU A 208 -12.40 -19.83 -5.16
CA LEU A 208 -11.22 -19.09 -5.61
C LEU A 208 -11.65 -17.93 -6.52
N VAL A 209 -11.43 -16.70 -6.07
CA VAL A 209 -11.83 -15.48 -6.80
C VAL A 209 -10.66 -14.61 -7.23
N GLY A 210 -9.44 -14.87 -6.74
CA GLY A 210 -8.29 -14.06 -7.13
C GLY A 210 -6.94 -14.65 -6.75
N LEU A 211 -5.91 -13.93 -7.15
CA LEU A 211 -4.53 -14.15 -6.73
C LEU A 211 -4.00 -12.85 -6.14
N HIS A 212 -3.18 -12.95 -5.09
CA HIS A 212 -2.59 -11.80 -4.40
C HIS A 212 -1.07 -11.91 -4.39
N THR A 213 -0.38 -10.79 -4.53
CA THR A 213 1.05 -10.69 -4.23
C THR A 213 1.35 -9.38 -3.51
N HIS A 214 2.38 -9.40 -2.67
CA HIS A 214 2.94 -8.19 -2.08
C HIS A 214 4.47 -8.33 -2.11
N ILE A 215 5.10 -7.65 -3.07
CA ILE A 215 6.51 -7.86 -3.42
C ILE A 215 7.49 -7.09 -2.52
N GLY A 216 6.99 -6.20 -1.66
CA GLY A 216 7.77 -5.53 -0.63
C GLY A 216 7.29 -4.11 -0.33
N THR A 217 8.14 -3.33 0.33
CA THR A 217 7.89 -1.92 0.65
C THR A 217 8.96 -1.03 0.01
N PHE A 218 8.56 0.15 -0.46
CA PHE A 218 9.46 1.14 -1.03
C PHE A 218 10.26 0.60 -2.23
N ILE A 219 9.54 -0.01 -3.18
CA ILE A 219 10.11 -0.66 -4.36
C ILE A 219 10.52 0.39 -5.39
N LEU A 220 11.81 0.62 -5.58
CA LEU A 220 12.31 1.64 -6.51
C LEU A 220 12.39 1.19 -7.98
N ASP A 221 12.21 -0.12 -8.25
CA ASP A 221 12.20 -0.64 -9.63
C ASP A 221 10.77 -1.06 -10.04
N PRO A 222 10.08 -0.27 -10.88
CA PRO A 222 8.76 -0.62 -11.39
C PRO A 222 8.72 -1.96 -12.15
N ASN A 223 9.83 -2.41 -12.76
CA ASN A 223 9.87 -3.67 -13.49
C ASN A 223 9.56 -4.88 -12.60
N ALA A 224 9.79 -4.76 -11.28
CA ALA A 224 9.40 -5.79 -10.33
C ALA A 224 7.88 -6.07 -10.39
N TYR A 225 7.06 -5.03 -10.59
CA TYR A 225 5.61 -5.17 -10.76
C TYR A 225 5.23 -5.75 -12.13
N TYR A 226 5.99 -5.45 -13.19
CA TYR A 226 5.79 -6.10 -14.50
C TYR A 226 5.99 -7.62 -14.39
N TRP A 227 7.08 -8.06 -13.75
CA TRP A 227 7.36 -9.48 -13.56
C TRP A 227 6.34 -10.16 -12.64
N ALA A 228 5.94 -9.48 -11.56
CA ALA A 228 4.91 -9.99 -10.67
C ALA A 228 3.57 -10.19 -11.39
N ALA A 229 3.12 -9.19 -12.15
CA ALA A 229 1.88 -9.24 -12.90
C ALA A 229 1.92 -10.35 -13.95
N THR A 230 3.03 -10.46 -14.69
CA THR A 230 3.23 -11.51 -15.69
C THR A 230 3.11 -12.91 -15.08
N LYS A 231 3.78 -13.17 -13.94
CA LYS A 231 3.74 -14.47 -13.27
C LYS A 231 2.35 -14.80 -12.71
N LEU A 232 1.68 -13.84 -12.07
CA LEU A 232 0.31 -14.05 -11.59
C LEU A 232 -0.68 -14.31 -12.74
N LEU A 233 -0.55 -13.59 -13.85
CA LEU A 233 -1.42 -13.77 -15.01
C LEU A 233 -1.18 -15.11 -15.72
N ASN A 234 0.07 -15.58 -15.77
CA ASN A 234 0.38 -16.92 -16.26
C ASN A 234 -0.22 -18.01 -15.35
N LEU A 235 -0.17 -17.83 -14.03
CA LEU A 235 -0.85 -18.72 -13.10
C LEU A 235 -2.37 -18.68 -13.31
N ALA A 236 -2.96 -17.50 -13.48
CA ALA A 236 -4.40 -17.33 -13.73
C ALA A 236 -4.84 -18.03 -15.03
N GLN A 237 -4.05 -17.89 -16.11
CA GLN A 237 -4.28 -18.61 -17.37
C GLN A 237 -4.23 -20.14 -17.14
N THR A 238 -3.21 -20.63 -16.44
CA THR A 238 -3.07 -22.06 -16.12
C THR A 238 -4.27 -22.58 -15.31
N ILE A 239 -4.77 -21.79 -14.35
CA ILE A 239 -5.97 -22.13 -13.56
C ILE A 239 -7.20 -22.23 -14.47
N LYS A 240 -7.35 -21.31 -15.41
CA LYS A 240 -8.46 -21.32 -16.36
C LYS A 240 -8.40 -22.50 -17.33
N ASP A 241 -7.22 -22.80 -17.86
CA ASP A 241 -7.04 -23.89 -18.83
C ASP A 241 -7.29 -25.26 -18.18
N ASN A 242 -6.81 -25.46 -16.95
CA ASN A 242 -6.88 -26.76 -16.29
C ASN A 242 -8.18 -26.99 -15.51
N PHE A 243 -8.81 -25.92 -15.00
CA PHE A 243 -9.98 -26.04 -14.11
C PHE A 243 -11.21 -25.27 -14.57
N GLY A 244 -11.12 -24.49 -15.66
CA GLY A 244 -12.24 -23.69 -16.14
C GLY A 244 -12.58 -22.47 -15.27
N ILE A 245 -11.77 -22.16 -14.25
CA ILE A 245 -12.05 -21.09 -13.30
C ILE A 245 -11.52 -19.75 -13.83
N VAL A 246 -12.41 -18.77 -13.95
CA VAL A 246 -12.07 -17.36 -14.22
C VAL A 246 -12.00 -16.63 -12.89
N LEU A 247 -10.91 -15.88 -12.67
CA LEU A 247 -10.68 -15.10 -11.46
C LEU A 247 -11.33 -13.72 -11.60
N ASP A 248 -11.93 -13.25 -10.53
CA ASP A 248 -12.55 -11.93 -10.46
C ASP A 248 -11.49 -10.81 -10.44
N TYR A 249 -10.32 -11.08 -9.84
CA TYR A 249 -9.27 -10.08 -9.68
C TYR A 249 -7.85 -10.65 -9.58
N ILE A 250 -6.90 -9.78 -9.91
CA ILE A 250 -5.47 -9.94 -9.64
C ILE A 250 -5.06 -8.78 -8.73
N ASP A 251 -4.57 -9.12 -7.55
CA ASP A 251 -4.14 -8.15 -6.55
C ASP A 251 -2.61 -8.05 -6.53
N MET A 252 -2.13 -6.86 -6.88
CA MET A 252 -0.71 -6.54 -6.99
C MET A 252 -0.13 -5.99 -5.68
N GLY A 253 -0.93 -5.95 -4.63
CA GLY A 253 -0.54 -5.46 -3.32
C GLY A 253 -0.14 -3.99 -3.36
N GLY A 254 0.80 -3.62 -2.51
CA GLY A 254 1.30 -2.27 -2.36
C GLY A 254 2.81 -2.22 -2.57
N GLY A 255 3.43 -1.20 -1.99
CA GLY A 255 4.89 -1.08 -1.94
C GLY A 255 5.49 0.01 -2.80
N PHE A 256 4.67 0.80 -3.51
CA PHE A 256 5.17 1.95 -4.28
C PHE A 256 5.95 2.89 -3.35
N ALA A 257 7.07 3.39 -3.84
CA ALA A 257 7.89 4.34 -3.13
C ALA A 257 7.19 5.71 -3.05
N SER A 258 7.33 6.39 -1.92
CA SER A 258 7.01 7.81 -1.77
C SER A 258 8.23 8.64 -2.13
N ASN A 259 8.07 9.95 -2.33
CA ASN A 259 9.20 10.82 -2.65
C ASN A 259 10.03 11.23 -1.43
N ASN A 260 9.74 10.67 -0.25
CA ASN A 260 10.55 10.90 0.94
C ASN A 260 11.94 10.28 0.78
N THR A 261 12.97 11.03 1.17
CA THR A 261 14.35 10.55 1.17
C THR A 261 14.59 9.72 2.43
N LEU A 262 14.90 8.43 2.26
CA LEU A 262 15.25 7.58 3.41
C LEU A 262 16.66 7.93 3.93
N ILE A 263 16.92 7.63 5.21
CA ILE A 263 18.21 7.93 5.87
C ILE A 263 19.40 7.34 5.10
N ASP A 264 19.24 6.14 4.56
CA ASP A 264 20.28 5.42 3.83
C ASP A 264 20.30 5.73 2.33
N GLN A 265 19.54 6.73 1.88
CA GLN A 265 19.39 7.08 0.47
C GLN A 265 20.27 8.27 0.10
N TYR A 266 21.20 8.05 -0.84
CA TYR A 266 22.12 9.08 -1.32
C TYR A 266 21.43 10.12 -2.22
N THR A 267 20.53 9.64 -3.09
CA THR A 267 19.78 10.47 -4.02
C THR A 267 18.49 10.96 -3.36
N PRO A 268 18.12 12.24 -3.49
CA PRO A 268 16.83 12.73 -3.00
C PRO A 268 15.67 11.84 -3.47
N GLY A 269 14.74 11.53 -2.57
CA GLY A 269 13.60 10.66 -2.85
C GLY A 269 12.79 11.14 -4.06
N GLU A 270 12.61 12.45 -4.25
CA GLU A 270 11.95 13.04 -5.44
C GLU A 270 12.62 12.67 -6.78
N LEU A 271 13.93 12.37 -6.77
CA LEU A 271 14.70 12.01 -7.96
C LEU A 271 14.87 10.49 -8.12
N ALA A 272 14.79 9.76 -7.00
CA ALA A 272 15.03 8.33 -6.99
C ALA A 272 13.73 7.50 -7.03
N SER A 273 12.63 8.04 -6.53
CA SER A 273 11.34 7.35 -6.47
C SER A 273 10.65 7.40 -7.83
N PRO A 274 10.23 6.23 -8.37
CA PRO A 274 9.47 6.20 -9.60
C PRO A 274 8.14 6.93 -9.49
N SER A 275 7.68 7.50 -10.60
CA SER A 275 6.38 8.14 -10.68
C SER A 275 5.25 7.11 -10.76
N PHE A 276 4.02 7.53 -10.48
CA PHE A 276 2.84 6.68 -10.66
C PHE A 276 2.72 6.16 -12.10
N GLU A 277 3.11 6.97 -13.08
CA GLU A 277 3.07 6.61 -14.49
C GLU A 277 4.03 5.44 -14.77
N GLN A 278 5.22 5.43 -14.17
CA GLN A 278 6.17 4.32 -14.35
C GLN A 278 5.67 3.01 -13.73
N TYR A 279 5.07 3.05 -12.54
CA TYR A 279 4.43 1.85 -11.96
C TYR A 279 3.21 1.39 -12.76
N ALA A 280 2.38 2.33 -13.20
CA ALA A 280 1.19 2.06 -14.00
C ALA A 280 1.55 1.46 -15.36
N GLU A 281 2.59 1.98 -16.01
CA GLU A 281 3.11 1.46 -17.27
C GLU A 281 3.65 0.05 -17.11
N ALA A 282 4.41 -0.24 -16.06
CA ALA A 282 4.95 -1.57 -15.80
C ALA A 282 3.83 -2.62 -15.61
N ILE A 283 2.86 -2.33 -14.74
CA ILE A 283 1.71 -3.23 -14.51
C ILE A 283 0.85 -3.33 -15.79
N GLY A 284 0.52 -2.19 -16.39
CA GLY A 284 -0.31 -2.10 -17.58
C GLY A 284 0.28 -2.84 -18.77
N THR A 285 1.60 -2.79 -18.96
CA THR A 285 2.30 -3.53 -20.03
C THR A 285 2.12 -5.03 -19.86
N ALA A 286 2.30 -5.56 -18.65
CA ALA A 286 2.07 -6.98 -18.37
C ALA A 286 0.60 -7.38 -18.58
N PHE A 287 -0.34 -6.55 -18.13
CA PHE A 287 -1.77 -6.78 -18.31
C PHE A 287 -2.17 -6.76 -19.79
N ASN A 288 -1.71 -5.78 -20.56
CA ASN A 288 -2.04 -5.63 -21.99
C ASN A 288 -1.41 -6.73 -22.86
N ALA A 289 -0.27 -7.28 -22.46
CA ALA A 289 0.36 -8.41 -23.14
C ALA A 289 -0.36 -9.75 -22.89
N SER A 290 -1.06 -9.89 -21.77
CA SER A 290 -1.68 -11.15 -21.34
C SER A 290 -2.92 -11.54 -22.14
N HIS A 291 -2.95 -12.76 -22.67
CA HIS A 291 -4.15 -13.36 -23.28
C HIS A 291 -5.32 -13.43 -22.29
N TYR A 292 -5.03 -13.85 -21.06
CA TYR A 292 -6.01 -13.95 -19.99
C TYR A 292 -6.76 -12.64 -19.76
N VAL A 293 -6.03 -11.52 -19.72
CA VAL A 293 -6.63 -10.19 -19.52
C VAL A 293 -7.48 -9.77 -20.71
N LYS A 294 -7.07 -10.08 -21.95
CA LYS A 294 -7.82 -9.77 -23.17
C LYS A 294 -9.15 -10.51 -23.26
N GLU A 295 -9.24 -11.70 -22.68
CA GLU A 295 -10.46 -12.52 -22.74
C GLU A 295 -11.37 -12.28 -21.53
N TYR A 296 -10.81 -12.20 -20.32
CA TYR A 296 -11.60 -12.24 -19.09
C TYR A 296 -11.65 -10.92 -18.33
N HIS A 297 -10.75 -9.97 -18.62
CA HIS A 297 -10.69 -8.64 -18.02
C HIS A 297 -10.87 -8.65 -16.47
N PRO A 298 -9.98 -9.31 -15.70
CA PRO A 298 -10.07 -9.34 -14.23
C PRO A 298 -9.87 -7.96 -13.62
N ARG A 299 -10.42 -7.67 -12.43
CA ARG A 299 -10.10 -6.40 -11.74
C ARG A 299 -8.63 -6.38 -11.34
N LEU A 300 -7.96 -5.26 -11.52
CA LEU A 300 -6.67 -4.98 -10.88
C LEU A 300 -6.94 -4.42 -9.48
N ILE A 301 -6.35 -5.01 -8.45
CA ILE A 301 -6.40 -4.48 -7.08
C ILE A 301 -5.03 -3.91 -6.70
N LEU A 302 -5.03 -2.74 -6.07
CA LEU A 302 -3.84 -2.08 -5.52
C LEU A 302 -4.04 -1.73 -4.04
N GLU A 303 -3.11 -2.19 -3.21
CA GLU A 303 -3.09 -2.00 -1.75
C GLU A 303 -1.99 -1.00 -1.32
N THR A 304 -1.60 -0.08 -2.20
CA THR A 304 -0.48 0.83 -1.91
C THR A 304 -0.84 1.85 -0.83
N GLY A 305 -0.12 1.81 0.29
CA GLY A 305 -0.40 2.66 1.46
C GLY A 305 0.52 3.88 1.55
N ARG A 306 1.83 3.64 1.72
CA ARG A 306 2.84 4.70 1.99
C ARG A 306 2.71 5.87 1.02
N VAL A 307 2.76 5.59 -0.28
CA VAL A 307 2.76 6.63 -1.32
C VAL A 307 1.52 7.52 -1.30
N LEU A 308 0.40 7.04 -0.76
CA LEU A 308 -0.85 7.80 -0.69
C LEU A 308 -0.92 8.79 0.47
N ILE A 309 -0.12 8.60 1.52
CA ILE A 309 -0.24 9.38 2.75
C ILE A 309 1.06 10.05 3.20
N ASP A 310 2.22 9.53 2.82
CA ASP A 310 3.52 9.94 3.39
C ASP A 310 3.80 11.45 3.22
N GLU A 311 3.52 12.02 2.04
CA GLU A 311 3.70 13.45 1.78
C GLU A 311 2.61 14.36 2.38
N SER A 312 1.55 13.78 2.91
CA SER A 312 0.44 14.53 3.50
C SER A 312 0.58 14.74 4.99
N GLY A 313 1.50 14.03 5.65
CA GLY A 313 1.72 14.07 7.10
C GLY A 313 2.86 15.01 7.48
N TYR A 314 2.63 15.84 8.48
CA TYR A 314 3.59 16.79 9.02
C TYR A 314 3.73 16.60 10.53
N LEU A 315 4.94 16.70 11.05
CA LEU A 315 5.22 16.82 12.48
C LEU A 315 5.63 18.26 12.79
N ILE A 316 4.81 18.96 13.57
CA ILE A 316 5.12 20.30 14.09
C ILE A 316 5.70 20.14 15.49
N ALA A 317 6.93 20.59 15.69
CA ALA A 317 7.62 20.57 16.98
C ALA A 317 8.20 21.95 17.31
N SER A 318 8.27 22.27 18.60
CA SER A 318 8.88 23.50 19.09
C SER A 318 10.31 23.23 19.57
N VAL A 319 11.23 24.13 19.23
CA VAL A 319 12.57 24.15 19.84
C VAL A 319 12.45 24.69 21.26
N LEU A 320 12.78 23.87 22.25
CA LEU A 320 12.74 24.21 23.67
C LEU A 320 14.04 24.88 24.13
N GLY A 321 15.16 24.51 23.51
CA GLY A 321 16.46 25.02 23.92
C GLY A 321 17.51 24.98 22.83
N LYS A 322 18.63 25.63 23.11
CA LYS A 322 19.85 25.58 22.29
C LYS A 322 21.01 25.20 23.19
N LYS A 323 21.84 24.27 22.74
CA LYS A 323 23.06 23.86 23.43
C LYS A 323 24.25 23.98 22.47
N ASN A 324 25.40 24.40 22.98
CA ASN A 324 26.65 24.34 22.24
C ASN A 324 27.29 22.97 22.49
N LEU A 325 27.63 22.26 21.42
CA LEU A 325 28.36 21.00 21.48
C LEU A 325 29.86 21.29 21.71
N PRO A 326 30.63 20.33 22.28
CA PRO A 326 32.08 20.45 22.40
C PRO A 326 32.79 20.68 21.05
N THR A 327 32.16 20.29 19.94
CA THR A 327 32.61 20.52 18.56
C THR A 327 32.47 21.97 18.10
N GLY A 328 31.82 22.84 18.89
CA GLY A 328 31.49 24.23 18.51
C GLY A 328 30.18 24.35 17.72
N GLU A 329 29.54 23.24 17.37
CA GLU A 329 28.26 23.20 16.68
C GLU A 329 27.09 23.51 17.62
N ARG A 330 25.97 24.03 17.07
CA ARG A 330 24.74 24.28 17.81
C ARG A 330 23.81 23.08 17.69
N ALA A 331 23.40 22.53 18.82
CA ALA A 331 22.31 21.58 18.92
C ALA A 331 21.02 22.27 19.35
N VAL A 332 19.90 21.82 18.79
CA VAL A 332 18.54 22.18 19.23
C VAL A 332 18.02 21.09 20.15
N ILE A 333 17.31 21.51 21.20
CA ILE A 333 16.58 20.64 22.12
C ILE A 333 15.10 20.78 21.82
#